data_AF-A0A534PQJ2-F1
#
_entry.id   AF-A0A534PQJ2-F1
#
_cell.length_a   1.000
_cell.length_b   1.000
_cell.length_c   1.000
_cell.angle_alpha   90.00
_cell.angle_beta   90.00
_cell.angle_gamma   90.00
#
_symmetry.space_group_name_H-M   'P 1'
#
loop_
_entity.id
_entity.type
_entity.pdbx_description
1 polymer ?
#
loop_
_entity_poly.entity_id
_entity_poly.type
_entity_poly.pdbx_seq_one_letter_code
_entity_poly.pdbx_strand_id
1 'polypeptide(L)'
;MTLAIQELLASQPDGAKAEAFLSGRRVPIVEGPSVTFVWKGEADAVNLRHWIYGLESSTSLARVPGTDLWYLTVEIPRGSRVEYKYEINHHGNSTWLEDPLNPNRARDPFGANSVLQGEGYEPPPWTRPDPTARPGTLEPLVIESNALGRRAGALYLPARFRRSRQYPMLVVHDGSDYLNYAGIKTILDNLIHRLEIPELIVAFTDSPDRLREYAADDNHARFLTEDLAPELARRFPLLDRPQARCLMGASFGAVASFHAAWRTPG
;
A
#
# COMPACT_ATOMS: atom_id res chain seq x y z
N MET A 1 3.35 27.62 -19.07
CA MET A 1 3.24 28.30 -17.77
C MET A 1 4.61 28.21 -17.14
N THR A 2 5.14 29.29 -16.56
CA THR A 2 6.41 29.23 -15.80
C THR A 2 6.14 28.52 -14.49
N LEU A 3 6.99 27.57 -14.08
CA LEU A 3 6.83 26.86 -12.81
C LEU A 3 7.25 27.75 -11.64
N ALA A 4 6.61 27.60 -10.48
CA ALA A 4 6.93 28.41 -9.30
C ALA A 4 8.41 28.34 -8.90
N ILE A 5 9.06 27.18 -9.07
CA ILE A 5 10.49 27.03 -8.79
C ILE A 5 11.37 27.83 -9.76
N GLN A 6 10.95 28.00 -11.01
CA GLN A 6 11.66 28.79 -12.01
C GLN A 6 11.56 30.29 -11.68
N GLU A 7 10.41 30.74 -11.17
CA GLU A 7 10.22 32.11 -10.69
C GLU A 7 11.13 32.40 -9.48
N LEU A 8 11.24 31.45 -8.54
CA LEU A 8 12.18 31.58 -7.41
C LEU A 8 13.61 31.73 -7.94
N LEU A 9 14.07 30.84 -8.82
CA LEU A 9 15.43 30.87 -9.38
C LEU A 9 15.75 32.18 -10.09
N ALA A 10 14.78 32.79 -10.78
CA ALA A 10 14.94 34.07 -11.45
C ALA A 10 14.96 35.28 -10.49
N SER A 11 14.48 35.12 -9.25
CA SER A 11 14.27 36.23 -8.29
C SER A 11 15.51 36.66 -7.51
N GLN A 12 16.70 36.14 -7.82
CA GLN A 12 17.89 36.19 -6.96
C GLN A 12 17.55 35.63 -5.55
N PRO A 13 17.42 34.29 -5.42
CA PRO A 13 17.04 33.64 -4.17
C PRO A 13 17.95 33.99 -3.00
N ASP A 14 17.35 34.10 -1.82
CA ASP A 14 18.01 34.14 -0.53
C ASP A 14 17.19 33.30 0.47
N GLY A 15 17.70 33.14 1.70
CA GLY A 15 17.03 32.34 2.71
C GLY A 15 15.60 32.82 3.05
N ALA A 16 15.35 34.13 3.01
CA ALA A 16 14.02 34.69 3.29
C ALA A 16 13.04 34.39 2.15
N LYS A 17 13.49 34.50 0.90
CA LYS A 17 12.68 34.14 -0.29
C LYS A 17 12.44 32.64 -0.37
N ALA A 18 13.41 31.80 -0.02
CA ALA A 18 13.22 30.35 0.06
C ALA A 18 12.17 29.98 1.12
N GLU A 19 12.20 30.64 2.29
CA GLU A 19 11.19 30.45 3.33
C GLU A 19 9.80 30.90 2.86
N ALA A 20 9.71 32.08 2.25
CA ALA A 20 8.47 32.59 1.66
C ALA A 20 7.96 31.72 0.50
N PHE A 21 8.87 31.07 -0.23
CA PHE A 21 8.54 30.10 -1.27
C PHE A 21 7.93 28.82 -0.69
N LEU A 22 8.38 28.33 0.46
CA LEU A 22 7.75 27.16 1.08
C LEU A 22 6.48 27.49 1.86
N SER A 23 6.41 28.70 2.42
CA SER A 23 5.31 29.11 3.28
C SER A 23 3.95 28.99 2.60
N GLY A 24 3.03 28.25 3.23
CA GLY A 24 1.67 28.01 2.75
C GLY A 24 1.54 27.09 1.54
N ARG A 25 2.65 26.57 0.99
CA ARG A 25 2.62 25.63 -0.14
C ARG A 25 2.56 24.18 0.35
N ARG A 26 1.87 23.33 -0.41
CA ARG A 26 1.94 21.88 -0.24
C ARG A 26 3.17 21.36 -0.97
N VAL A 27 3.85 20.41 -0.33
CA VAL A 27 5.06 19.76 -0.86
C VAL A 27 4.78 18.25 -1.01
N PRO A 28 5.16 17.62 -2.14
CA PRO A 28 5.74 18.20 -3.35
C PRO A 28 4.79 19.19 -4.04
N ILE A 29 5.36 20.17 -4.75
CA ILE A 29 4.58 21.19 -5.46
C ILE A 29 4.11 20.58 -6.78
N VAL A 30 2.80 20.59 -7.02
CA VAL A 30 2.17 20.00 -8.21
C VAL A 30 1.58 21.10 -9.08
N GLU A 31 2.12 21.27 -10.28
CA GLU A 31 1.75 22.30 -11.27
C GLU A 31 1.46 21.63 -12.62
N GLY A 32 0.23 21.13 -12.77
CA GLY A 32 -0.10 20.26 -13.90
C GLY A 32 0.65 18.91 -13.79
N PRO A 33 1.25 18.40 -14.88
CA PRO A 33 2.07 17.19 -14.84
C PRO A 33 3.46 17.43 -14.21
N SER A 34 3.90 18.67 -14.06
CA SER A 34 5.19 18.99 -13.45
C SER A 34 5.10 18.94 -11.92
N VAL A 35 5.93 18.09 -11.31
CA VAL A 35 6.02 17.95 -9.85
C VAL A 35 7.41 18.36 -9.38
N THR A 36 7.47 19.38 -8.53
CA THR A 36 8.72 19.82 -7.89
C THR A 36 8.80 19.26 -6.47
N PHE A 37 9.71 18.30 -6.28
CA PHE A 37 10.15 17.84 -4.97
C PHE A 37 11.11 18.87 -4.38
N VAL A 38 10.97 19.14 -3.08
CA VAL A 38 11.82 20.10 -2.37
C VAL A 38 12.25 19.55 -1.03
N TRP A 39 13.51 19.79 -0.67
CA TRP A 39 14.04 19.49 0.64
C TRP A 39 14.81 20.70 1.15
N LYS A 40 14.61 21.07 2.42
CA LYS A 40 15.28 22.21 3.04
C LYS A 40 16.24 21.73 4.12
N GLY A 41 17.52 22.10 3.97
CA GLY A 41 18.56 21.81 4.94
C GLY A 41 19.95 21.88 4.32
N GLU A 42 20.95 21.91 5.20
CA GLU A 42 22.34 21.74 4.78
C GLU A 42 22.59 20.27 4.48
N ALA A 43 23.31 19.97 3.39
CA ALA A 43 23.70 18.62 2.96
C ALA A 43 24.82 18.71 1.91
N ASP A 44 25.58 17.63 1.73
CA ASP A 44 26.54 17.53 0.62
C ASP A 44 25.82 17.16 -0.69
N ALA A 45 24.82 16.27 -0.60
CA ALA A 45 23.96 15.90 -1.71
C ALA A 45 22.61 15.37 -1.22
N VAL A 46 21.57 15.59 -2.03
CA VAL A 46 20.20 15.12 -1.77
C VAL A 46 19.70 14.36 -2.99
N ASN A 47 19.22 13.13 -2.80
CA ASN A 47 18.60 12.34 -3.86
C ASN A 47 17.14 12.03 -3.53
N LEU A 48 16.29 12.04 -4.55
CA LEU A 48 14.95 11.49 -4.50
C LEU A 48 15.01 9.99 -4.74
N ARG A 49 14.53 9.19 -3.78
CA ARG A 49 14.30 7.75 -3.93
C ARG A 49 12.81 7.52 -4.14
N HIS A 50 12.43 6.85 -5.21
CA HIS A 50 11.03 6.57 -5.54
C HIS A 50 10.84 5.25 -6.27
N TRP A 51 9.59 4.78 -6.35
CA TRP A 51 9.21 3.57 -7.07
C TRP A 51 8.34 3.86 -8.31
N ILE A 52 8.69 4.90 -9.07
CA ILE A 52 8.04 5.23 -10.35
C ILE A 52 8.58 4.32 -11.45
N TYR A 53 7.69 3.57 -12.11
CA TYR A 53 8.07 2.74 -13.24
C TYR A 53 8.59 3.58 -14.41
N GLY A 54 9.74 3.21 -14.96
CA GLY A 54 10.35 3.86 -16.12
C GLY A 54 11.26 5.06 -15.79
N LEU A 55 11.40 5.43 -14.52
CA LEU A 55 12.38 6.43 -14.06
C LEU A 55 13.50 5.76 -13.26
N GLU A 56 14.67 6.41 -13.22
CA GLU A 56 15.76 5.98 -12.34
C GLU A 56 15.29 6.03 -10.88
N SER A 57 15.56 4.98 -10.10
CA SER A 57 15.11 4.89 -8.71
C SER A 57 15.81 5.87 -7.75
N SER A 58 16.78 6.63 -8.26
CA SER A 58 17.54 7.63 -7.53
C SER A 58 17.88 8.78 -8.45
N THR A 59 17.41 9.98 -8.12
CA THR A 59 17.71 11.17 -8.92
C THR A 59 18.15 12.31 -8.02
N SER A 60 19.27 12.95 -8.33
CA SER A 60 19.82 14.03 -7.51
C SER A 60 19.00 15.32 -7.64
N LEU A 61 18.79 15.99 -6.51
CA LEU A 61 18.24 17.34 -6.45
C LEU A 61 19.35 18.37 -6.68
N ALA A 62 19.00 19.50 -7.27
CA ALA A 62 19.87 20.67 -7.39
C ALA A 62 19.64 21.63 -6.21
N ARG A 63 20.72 22.24 -5.70
CA ARG A 63 20.63 23.29 -4.67
C ARG A 63 20.26 24.63 -5.32
N VAL A 64 19.27 25.32 -4.78
CA VAL A 64 18.93 26.69 -5.15
C VAL A 64 20.08 27.60 -4.71
N PRO A 65 20.71 28.36 -5.63
CA PRO A 65 21.88 29.17 -5.31
C PRO A 65 21.62 30.16 -4.16
N GLY A 66 22.57 30.26 -3.22
CA GLY A 66 22.49 31.18 -2.09
C GLY A 66 21.56 30.75 -0.95
N THR A 67 21.04 29.52 -0.98
CA THR A 67 20.06 29.02 0.03
C THR A 67 20.35 27.57 0.41
N ASP A 68 19.70 27.07 1.46
CA ASP A 68 19.66 25.67 1.90
C ASP A 68 18.51 24.87 1.26
N LEU A 69 17.88 25.39 0.21
CA LEU A 69 16.76 24.75 -0.47
C LEU A 69 17.26 23.89 -1.64
N TRP A 70 16.80 22.66 -1.71
CA TRP A 70 17.07 21.70 -2.78
C TRP A 70 15.80 21.40 -3.55
N TYR A 71 15.90 21.17 -4.86
CA TYR A 71 14.75 20.89 -5.70
C TYR A 71 15.04 19.90 -6.82
N LEU A 72 14.01 19.18 -7.25
CA LEU A 72 13.99 18.38 -8.47
C LEU A 72 12.58 18.46 -9.07
N THR A 73 12.49 18.83 -10.34
CA THR A 73 11.23 18.78 -11.09
C THR A 73 11.21 17.57 -11.99
N VAL A 74 10.14 16.78 -11.91
CA VAL A 74 9.88 15.63 -12.78
C VAL A 74 8.47 15.70 -13.33
N GLU A 75 8.26 15.15 -14.53
CA GLU A 75 6.93 14.99 -15.12
C GLU A 75 6.29 13.70 -14.59
N ILE A 76 5.15 13.84 -13.93
CA ILE A 76 4.40 12.73 -13.34
C ILE A 76 3.02 12.65 -14.02
N PRO A 77 2.59 11.47 -14.48
CA PRO A 77 1.27 11.31 -15.07
C PRO A 77 0.14 11.77 -14.14
N ARG A 78 -0.91 12.33 -14.74
CA ARG A 78 -2.12 12.73 -14.03
C ARG A 78 -2.73 11.53 -13.29
N GLY A 79 -3.19 11.76 -12.06
CA GLY A 79 -3.80 10.73 -11.20
C GLY A 79 -2.81 9.79 -10.52
N SER A 80 -1.50 10.01 -10.66
CA SER A 80 -0.51 9.17 -9.97
C SER A 80 -0.50 9.39 -8.46
N ARG A 81 -0.31 8.29 -7.72
CA ARG A 81 0.05 8.27 -6.30
C ARG A 81 1.39 7.56 -6.17
N VAL A 82 2.41 8.25 -5.68
CA VAL A 82 3.79 7.73 -5.67
C VAL A 82 4.37 7.83 -4.26
N GLU A 83 4.97 6.74 -3.80
CA GLU A 83 5.74 6.72 -2.57
C GLU A 83 7.19 7.13 -2.83
N TYR A 84 7.78 7.92 -1.95
CA TYR A 84 9.14 8.41 -2.07
C TYR A 84 9.78 8.68 -0.70
N LYS A 85 11.12 8.79 -0.73
CA LYS A 85 11.98 9.23 0.38
C LYS A 85 13.09 10.13 -0.14
N TYR A 86 13.64 10.96 0.72
CA TYR A 86 14.91 11.62 0.46
C TYR A 86 16.05 10.79 1.01
N GLU A 87 17.12 10.72 0.25
CA GLU A 87 18.41 10.24 0.69
C GLU A 87 19.34 11.45 0.85
N ILE A 88 19.75 11.74 2.09
CA ILE A 88 20.62 12.87 2.41
C ILE A 88 22.01 12.36 2.69
N ASN A 89 22.98 12.95 2.01
CA ASN A 89 24.40 12.63 2.16
C ASN A 89 25.11 13.73 2.96
N HIS A 90 25.83 13.32 4.00
CA HIS A 90 26.65 14.16 4.86
C HIS A 90 27.96 13.45 5.20
N HIS A 91 29.08 14.09 4.89
CA HIS A 91 30.43 13.63 5.25
C HIS A 91 30.68 12.15 4.86
N GLY A 92 30.16 11.74 3.70
CA GLY A 92 30.28 10.37 3.18
C GLY A 92 29.28 9.35 3.73
N ASN A 93 28.38 9.75 4.65
CA ASN A 93 27.29 8.91 5.14
C ASN A 93 25.96 9.28 4.47
N SER A 94 25.08 8.29 4.27
CA SER A 94 23.76 8.45 3.67
C SER A 94 22.66 8.07 4.67
N THR A 95 21.61 8.88 4.76
CA THR A 95 20.42 8.61 5.58
C THR A 95 19.15 8.80 4.77
N TRP A 96 18.21 7.85 4.88
CA TRP A 96 16.92 7.93 4.21
C TRP A 96 15.87 8.50 5.16
N LEU A 97 15.12 9.51 4.72
CA LEU A 97 14.04 10.10 5.48
C LEU A 97 12.78 10.32 4.65
N GLU A 98 11.66 10.34 5.36
CA GLU A 98 10.42 10.91 4.87
C GLU A 98 10.58 12.43 4.67
N ASP A 99 9.85 12.96 3.70
CA ASP A 99 9.71 14.40 3.49
C ASP A 99 9.03 15.05 4.71
N PRO A 100 9.75 15.92 5.46
CA PRO A 100 9.21 16.54 6.65
C PRO A 100 8.11 17.58 6.33
N LEU A 101 8.04 18.06 5.08
CA LEU A 101 7.07 19.06 4.62
C LEU A 101 5.81 18.41 4.01
N ASN A 102 5.83 17.10 3.76
CA ASN A 102 4.68 16.37 3.21
C ASN A 102 3.91 15.64 4.33
N PRO A 103 2.65 16.02 4.61
CA PRO A 103 1.84 15.34 5.61
C PRO A 103 1.32 13.97 5.13
N ASN A 104 1.33 13.70 3.81
CA ASN A 104 0.81 12.47 3.25
C ASN A 104 1.84 11.34 3.42
N ARG A 105 1.42 10.26 4.09
CA ARG A 105 2.28 9.12 4.40
C ARG A 105 1.61 7.80 4.04
N ALA A 106 2.41 6.84 3.61
CA ALA A 106 2.05 5.44 3.51
C ALA A 106 2.86 4.69 4.56
N ARG A 107 2.20 3.84 5.35
CA ARG A 107 2.86 2.97 6.32
C ARG A 107 2.90 1.56 5.77
N ASP A 108 3.97 0.86 6.09
CA ASP A 108 4.18 -0.54 5.75
C ASP A 108 4.91 -1.23 6.93
N PRO A 109 5.12 -2.56 6.89
CA PRO A 109 5.82 -3.28 7.95
C PRO A 109 7.27 -2.83 8.19
N PHE A 110 7.88 -2.14 7.24
CA PHE A 110 9.27 -1.68 7.25
C PHE A 110 9.41 -0.19 7.60
N GLY A 111 8.30 0.52 7.81
CA GLY A 111 8.28 1.91 8.26
C GLY A 111 7.21 2.75 7.56
N ALA A 112 7.59 3.95 7.17
CA ALA A 112 6.71 4.86 6.43
C ALA A 112 7.45 5.53 5.27
N ASN A 113 6.70 5.87 4.21
CA ASN A 113 7.15 6.63 3.06
C ASN A 113 6.28 7.89 2.91
N SER A 114 6.86 8.96 2.37
CA SER A 114 6.07 10.12 1.95
C SER A 114 5.33 9.81 0.66
N VAL A 115 4.15 10.41 0.48
CA VAL A 115 3.27 10.13 -0.66
C VAL A 115 3.06 11.39 -1.48
N LEU A 116 3.52 11.38 -2.71
CA LEU A 116 3.08 12.31 -3.74
C LEU A 116 1.65 11.93 -4.16
N GLN A 117 0.77 12.92 -4.13
CA GLN A 117 -0.53 12.88 -4.78
C GLN A 117 -0.47 13.81 -5.98
N GLY A 118 -0.31 13.23 -7.18
CA GLY A 118 -0.16 13.99 -8.42
C GLY A 118 -1.43 14.72 -8.83
N GLU A 119 -1.36 15.45 -9.94
CA GLU A 119 -2.49 16.24 -10.43
C GLU A 119 -3.75 15.38 -10.59
N GLY A 120 -4.86 15.83 -10.00
CA GLY A 120 -6.15 15.15 -10.11
C GLY A 120 -6.24 13.80 -9.38
N TYR A 121 -5.22 13.40 -8.61
CA TYR A 121 -5.36 12.24 -7.74
C TYR A 121 -6.36 12.53 -6.62
N GLU A 122 -7.33 11.65 -6.46
CA GLU A 122 -8.23 11.62 -5.31
C GLU A 122 -8.19 10.22 -4.68
N PRO A 123 -8.06 10.11 -3.35
CA PRO A 123 -8.18 8.82 -2.68
C PRO A 123 -9.51 8.15 -3.03
N PRO A 124 -9.52 6.89 -3.50
CA PRO A 124 -10.75 6.27 -3.94
C PRO A 124 -11.78 6.21 -2.80
N PRO A 125 -13.06 6.54 -3.06
CA PRO A 125 -14.04 6.74 -1.99
C PRO A 125 -14.33 5.48 -1.17
N TRP A 126 -14.11 4.28 -1.72
CA TRP A 126 -14.23 3.00 -0.99
C TRP A 126 -13.11 2.76 0.02
N THR A 127 -12.05 3.57 0.04
CA THR A 127 -10.95 3.46 1.02
C THR A 127 -11.19 4.22 2.32
N ARG A 128 -12.21 5.08 2.36
CA ARG A 128 -12.56 5.91 3.53
C ARG A 128 -13.76 5.32 4.27
N PRO A 129 -13.83 5.40 5.60
CA PRO A 129 -15.02 4.97 6.34
C PRO A 129 -16.28 5.65 5.82
N ASP A 130 -17.27 4.87 5.42
CA ASP A 130 -18.59 5.36 5.05
C ASP A 130 -19.52 5.21 6.27
N PRO A 131 -20.07 6.31 6.82
CA PRO A 131 -20.92 6.24 8.02
C PRO A 131 -22.25 5.50 7.79
N THR A 132 -22.63 5.28 6.53
CA THR A 132 -23.85 4.53 6.17
C THR A 132 -23.58 3.04 5.94
N ALA A 133 -22.32 2.67 5.72
CA ALA A 133 -21.92 1.27 5.61
C ALA A 133 -21.95 0.60 6.98
N ARG A 134 -22.74 -0.48 7.08
CA ARG A 134 -22.74 -1.30 8.29
C ARG A 134 -21.43 -2.09 8.34
N PRO A 135 -20.67 -2.06 9.46
CA PRO A 135 -19.40 -2.75 9.53
C PRO A 135 -19.60 -4.27 9.67
N GLY A 136 -18.77 -5.04 8.96
CA GLY A 136 -18.52 -6.45 9.24
C GLY A 136 -17.69 -6.64 10.51
N THR A 137 -17.51 -7.88 10.91
CA THR A 137 -16.75 -8.26 12.12
C THR A 137 -15.44 -8.95 11.75
N LEU A 138 -14.41 -8.74 12.58
CA LEU A 138 -13.18 -9.50 12.53
C LEU A 138 -13.13 -10.47 13.72
N GLU A 139 -12.88 -11.73 13.45
CA GLU A 139 -12.72 -12.79 14.44
C GLU A 139 -11.32 -13.40 14.33
N PRO A 140 -10.71 -13.87 15.43
CA PRO A 140 -9.47 -14.62 15.36
C PRO A 140 -9.62 -15.91 14.53
N LEU A 141 -8.64 -16.19 13.69
CA LEU A 141 -8.50 -17.45 12.97
C LEU A 141 -7.28 -18.19 13.48
N VAL A 142 -7.46 -19.46 13.82
CA VAL A 142 -6.38 -20.41 14.08
C VAL A 142 -6.69 -21.68 13.31
N ILE A 143 -5.72 -22.18 12.57
CA ILE A 143 -5.77 -23.45 11.84
C ILE A 143 -4.58 -24.29 12.27
N GLU A 144 -4.81 -25.55 12.60
CA GLU A 144 -3.75 -26.53 12.81
C GLU A 144 -3.46 -27.19 11.46
N SER A 145 -2.31 -26.89 10.87
CA SER A 145 -1.90 -27.48 9.59
C SER A 145 -1.04 -28.71 9.78
N ASN A 146 -1.31 -29.76 9.01
CA ASN A 146 -0.47 -30.96 9.01
C ASN A 146 0.92 -30.71 8.41
N ALA A 147 1.00 -29.87 7.38
CA ALA A 147 2.25 -29.59 6.66
C ALA A 147 3.04 -28.42 7.28
N LEU A 148 2.34 -27.46 7.87
CA LEU A 148 2.92 -26.19 8.30
C LEU A 148 2.84 -25.96 9.82
N GLY A 149 2.07 -26.76 10.55
CA GLY A 149 1.79 -26.56 11.98
C GLY A 149 0.76 -25.45 12.23
N ARG A 150 0.72 -24.92 13.45
CA ARG A 150 -0.27 -23.91 13.84
C ARG A 150 -0.12 -22.62 13.02
N ARG A 151 -1.21 -22.15 12.41
CA ARG A 151 -1.29 -20.89 11.65
C ARG A 151 -2.35 -19.99 12.28
N ALA A 152 -1.98 -18.73 12.50
CA ALA A 152 -2.87 -17.70 13.04
C ALA A 152 -3.20 -16.67 11.95
N GLY A 153 -4.33 -16.00 12.13
CA GLY A 153 -4.80 -14.96 11.23
C GLY A 153 -6.11 -14.35 11.71
N ALA A 154 -6.89 -13.82 10.78
CA ALA A 154 -8.20 -13.25 11.07
C ALA A 154 -9.26 -13.73 10.07
N LEU A 155 -10.52 -13.69 10.49
CA LEU A 155 -11.70 -13.96 9.69
C LEU A 155 -12.54 -12.70 9.62
N TYR A 156 -12.90 -12.26 8.42
CA TYR A 156 -13.94 -11.25 8.24
C TYR A 156 -15.27 -11.93 7.93
N LEU A 157 -16.29 -11.53 8.68
CA LEU A 157 -17.69 -11.84 8.38
C LEU A 157 -18.42 -10.57 7.97
N PRO A 158 -19.26 -10.64 6.91
CA PRO A 158 -19.98 -9.47 6.42
C PRO A 158 -21.02 -9.02 7.45
N ALA A 159 -21.37 -7.74 7.43
CA ALA A 159 -22.22 -7.09 8.43
C ALA A 159 -23.59 -7.74 8.67
N ARG A 160 -24.11 -8.48 7.69
CA ARG A 160 -25.40 -9.20 7.75
C ARG A 160 -25.20 -10.71 7.58
N PHE A 161 -24.08 -11.24 8.07
CA PHE A 161 -23.80 -12.67 8.08
C PHE A 161 -24.98 -13.47 8.68
N ARG A 162 -25.38 -14.54 7.99
CA ARG A 162 -26.46 -15.45 8.37
C ARG A 162 -26.08 -16.87 8.01
N ARG A 163 -26.22 -17.80 8.95
CA ARG A 163 -25.95 -19.24 8.72
C ARG A 163 -26.87 -19.88 7.68
N SER A 164 -28.01 -19.27 7.35
CA SER A 164 -28.96 -19.75 6.35
C SER A 164 -28.63 -19.32 4.91
N ARG A 165 -27.54 -18.60 4.67
CA ARG A 165 -27.06 -18.20 3.34
C ARG A 165 -25.70 -18.80 3.07
N GLN A 166 -25.39 -19.04 1.80
CA GLN A 166 -24.05 -19.46 1.38
C GLN A 166 -23.21 -18.26 0.92
N TYR A 167 -21.91 -18.29 1.22
CA TYR A 167 -20.99 -17.21 0.92
C TYR A 167 -19.82 -17.69 0.03
N PRO A 168 -19.37 -16.89 -0.94
CA PRO A 168 -18.04 -17.08 -1.51
C PRO A 168 -16.96 -16.81 -0.45
N MET A 169 -15.78 -17.36 -0.70
CA MET A 169 -14.61 -17.24 0.17
C MET A 169 -13.47 -16.53 -0.56
N LEU A 170 -12.82 -15.60 0.15
CA LEU A 170 -11.56 -14.98 -0.25
C LEU A 170 -10.49 -15.36 0.78
N VAL A 171 -9.32 -15.80 0.32
CA VAL A 171 -8.13 -15.97 1.17
C VAL A 171 -7.13 -14.89 0.81
N VAL A 172 -6.69 -14.12 1.81
CA VAL A 172 -5.74 -13.01 1.66
C VAL A 172 -4.43 -13.39 2.35
N HIS A 173 -3.38 -13.52 1.56
CA HIS A 173 -2.00 -13.67 2.02
C HIS A 173 -1.46 -12.33 2.53
N ASP A 174 -0.54 -12.37 3.50
CA ASP A 174 -0.08 -11.18 4.25
C ASP A 174 -1.27 -10.45 4.91
N GLY A 175 -2.19 -11.22 5.46
CA GLY A 175 -3.50 -10.72 5.88
C GLY A 175 -3.42 -9.64 6.96
N SER A 176 -2.49 -9.76 7.90
CA SER A 176 -2.23 -8.72 8.90
C SER A 176 -1.79 -7.40 8.28
N ASP A 177 -0.98 -7.42 7.22
CA ASP A 177 -0.53 -6.22 6.52
C ASP A 177 -1.69 -5.51 5.83
N TYR A 178 -2.57 -6.26 5.17
CA TYR A 178 -3.78 -5.68 4.55
C TYR A 178 -4.73 -5.06 5.58
N LEU A 179 -4.85 -5.68 6.75
CA LEU A 179 -5.68 -5.17 7.85
C LEU A 179 -5.09 -3.89 8.46
N ASN A 180 -3.77 -3.86 8.68
CA ASN A 180 -3.09 -2.78 9.39
C ASN A 180 -2.76 -1.57 8.49
N TYR A 181 -2.44 -1.82 7.22
CA TYR A 181 -1.85 -0.79 6.36
C TYR A 181 -2.70 -0.46 5.12
N ALA A 182 -3.50 -1.41 4.61
CA ALA A 182 -4.31 -1.19 3.40
C ALA A 182 -5.77 -0.80 3.69
N GLY A 183 -6.23 -0.89 4.94
CA GLY A 183 -7.61 -0.58 5.31
C GLY A 183 -8.63 -1.55 4.71
N ILE A 184 -8.23 -2.80 4.44
CA ILE A 184 -9.02 -3.76 3.68
C ILE A 184 -10.41 -4.03 4.28
N LYS A 185 -10.56 -3.96 5.61
CA LYS A 185 -11.86 -4.10 6.27
C LYS A 185 -12.83 -3.01 5.81
N THR A 186 -12.39 -1.75 5.81
CA THR A 186 -13.20 -0.61 5.34
C THR A 186 -13.56 -0.76 3.88
N ILE A 187 -12.61 -1.22 3.05
CA ILE A 187 -12.84 -1.49 1.63
C ILE A 187 -13.93 -2.56 1.46
N LEU A 188 -13.82 -3.68 2.16
CA LEU A 188 -14.83 -4.75 2.12
C LEU A 188 -16.21 -4.24 2.55
N ASP A 189 -16.28 -3.54 3.69
CA ASP A 189 -17.53 -2.98 4.21
C ASP A 189 -18.20 -2.05 3.20
N ASN A 190 -17.43 -1.16 2.59
CA ASN A 190 -17.93 -0.19 1.62
C ASN A 190 -18.38 -0.85 0.31
N LEU A 191 -17.56 -1.74 -0.26
CA LEU A 191 -17.88 -2.40 -1.53
C LEU A 191 -19.11 -3.32 -1.39
N ILE A 192 -19.24 -4.03 -0.25
CA ILE A 192 -20.43 -4.82 0.06
C ILE A 192 -21.65 -3.92 0.25
N HIS A 193 -21.51 -2.81 0.98
CA HIS A 193 -22.60 -1.86 1.19
C HIS A 193 -23.15 -1.28 -0.12
N ARG A 194 -22.25 -0.98 -1.07
CA ARG A 194 -22.58 -0.47 -2.40
C ARG A 194 -22.99 -1.53 -3.41
N LEU A 195 -23.02 -2.81 -3.01
CA LEU A 195 -23.32 -3.96 -3.86
C LEU A 195 -22.36 -4.13 -5.05
N GLU A 196 -21.14 -3.59 -4.94
CA GLU A 196 -20.08 -3.73 -5.95
C GLU A 196 -19.43 -5.12 -5.90
N ILE A 197 -19.43 -5.75 -4.72
CA ILE A 197 -19.04 -7.15 -4.50
C ILE A 197 -20.12 -7.88 -3.70
N PRO A 198 -20.28 -9.21 -3.85
CA PRO A 198 -21.19 -9.98 -3.01
C PRO A 198 -20.72 -9.95 -1.55
N GLU A 199 -21.64 -10.17 -0.60
CA GLU A 199 -21.23 -10.56 0.75
C GLU A 199 -20.40 -11.83 0.69
N LEU A 200 -19.25 -11.83 1.36
CA LEU A 200 -18.24 -12.90 1.31
C LEU A 200 -17.59 -13.09 2.68
N ILE A 201 -17.04 -14.27 2.92
CA ILE A 201 -16.20 -14.55 4.08
C ILE A 201 -14.74 -14.42 3.64
N VAL A 202 -13.93 -13.71 4.41
CA VAL A 202 -12.51 -13.51 4.09
C VAL A 202 -11.64 -14.12 5.17
N ALA A 203 -10.70 -14.98 4.78
CA ALA A 203 -9.67 -15.52 5.65
C ALA A 203 -8.36 -14.77 5.39
N PHE A 204 -7.89 -14.03 6.38
CA PHE A 204 -6.60 -13.37 6.40
C PHE A 204 -5.59 -14.35 6.99
N THR A 205 -4.57 -14.71 6.22
CA THR A 205 -3.52 -15.64 6.63
C THR A 205 -2.16 -14.95 6.64
N ASP A 206 -1.34 -15.26 7.63
CA ASP A 206 0.05 -14.82 7.72
C ASP A 206 0.99 -16.03 7.68
N SER A 207 2.24 -15.80 7.24
CA SER A 207 3.29 -16.81 7.25
C SER A 207 4.47 -16.35 8.13
N PRO A 208 4.93 -17.17 9.09
CA PRO A 208 6.12 -16.85 9.88
C PRO A 208 7.42 -16.99 9.07
N ASP A 209 7.40 -17.70 7.94
CA ASP A 209 8.54 -17.92 7.05
C ASP A 209 8.14 -17.62 5.61
N ARG A 210 7.71 -16.37 5.40
CA ARG A 210 7.12 -15.88 4.15
C ARG A 210 8.00 -16.16 2.92
N LEU A 211 9.31 -15.98 3.04
CA LEU A 211 10.25 -16.14 1.91
C LEU A 211 10.36 -17.60 1.45
N ARG A 212 10.11 -18.56 2.34
CA ARG A 212 10.08 -19.98 1.99
C ARG A 212 8.66 -20.41 1.60
N GLU A 213 7.69 -20.18 2.47
CA GLU A 213 6.32 -20.71 2.33
C GLU A 213 5.59 -20.11 1.11
N TYR A 214 5.81 -18.84 0.81
CA TYR A 214 5.13 -18.19 -0.32
C TYR A 214 5.89 -18.32 -1.65
N ALA A 215 7.13 -18.83 -1.64
CA ALA A 215 7.95 -19.04 -2.82
C ALA A 215 7.59 -20.35 -3.55
N ALA A 216 6.31 -20.53 -3.88
CA ALA A 216 5.77 -21.72 -4.55
C ALA A 216 6.03 -23.03 -3.77
N ASP A 217 5.88 -22.99 -2.44
CA ASP A 217 5.97 -24.19 -1.58
C ASP A 217 4.70 -25.04 -1.71
N ASP A 218 4.86 -26.33 -2.02
CA ASP A 218 3.78 -27.30 -2.05
C ASP A 218 3.11 -27.48 -0.68
N ASN A 219 3.83 -27.28 0.42
CA ASN A 219 3.25 -27.36 1.76
C ASN A 219 2.28 -26.20 2.02
N HIS A 220 2.55 -25.03 1.46
CA HIS A 220 1.62 -23.89 1.55
C HIS A 220 0.37 -24.12 0.71
N ALA A 221 0.51 -24.70 -0.49
CA ALA A 221 -0.64 -25.11 -1.29
C ALA A 221 -1.53 -26.12 -0.52
N ARG A 222 -0.92 -27.15 0.08
CA ARG A 222 -1.64 -28.14 0.91
C ARG A 222 -2.30 -27.50 2.12
N PHE A 223 -1.64 -26.58 2.82
CA PHE A 223 -2.26 -25.85 3.92
C PHE A 223 -3.55 -25.16 3.48
N LEU A 224 -3.56 -24.49 2.32
CA LEU A 224 -4.76 -23.83 1.82
C LEU A 224 -5.89 -24.82 1.49
N THR A 225 -5.57 -25.93 0.82
CA THR A 225 -6.59 -26.84 0.26
C THR A 225 -7.01 -27.98 1.17
N GLU A 226 -6.10 -28.50 1.98
CA GLU A 226 -6.32 -29.68 2.83
C GLU A 226 -6.64 -29.29 4.28
N ASP A 227 -6.16 -28.13 4.75
CA ASP A 227 -6.36 -27.70 6.14
C ASP A 227 -7.33 -26.50 6.25
N LEU A 228 -7.00 -25.35 5.63
CA LEU A 228 -7.76 -24.10 5.78
C LEU A 228 -9.16 -24.18 5.17
N ALA A 229 -9.26 -24.48 3.87
CA ALA A 229 -10.55 -24.46 3.17
C ALA A 229 -11.56 -25.47 3.77
N PRO A 230 -11.18 -26.74 4.06
CA PRO A 230 -12.09 -27.69 4.70
C PRO A 230 -12.54 -27.25 6.10
N GLU A 231 -11.63 -26.72 6.93
CA GLU A 231 -11.99 -26.25 8.27
C GLU A 231 -12.95 -25.05 8.22
N LEU A 232 -12.76 -24.12 7.27
CA LEU A 232 -13.70 -23.03 7.08
C LEU A 232 -15.06 -23.50 6.54
N ALA A 233 -15.08 -24.47 5.62
CA ALA A 233 -16.32 -25.07 5.12
C ALA A 233 -17.11 -25.80 6.23
N ARG A 234 -16.42 -26.35 7.23
CA ARG A 234 -17.05 -26.95 8.41
C ARG A 234 -17.65 -25.90 9.35
N ARG A 235 -17.01 -24.74 9.48
CA ARG A 235 -17.42 -23.67 10.40
C ARG A 235 -18.53 -22.77 9.83
N PHE A 236 -18.52 -22.55 8.52
CA PHE A 236 -19.33 -21.55 7.83
C PHE A 236 -20.03 -22.12 6.60
N PRO A 237 -21.22 -21.59 6.23
CA PRO A 237 -21.92 -21.99 5.01
C PRO A 237 -21.22 -21.39 3.78
N LEU A 238 -20.20 -22.08 3.27
CA LEU A 238 -19.49 -21.67 2.06
C LEU A 238 -20.17 -22.23 0.80
N LEU A 239 -20.03 -21.53 -0.31
CA LEU A 239 -20.37 -22.05 -1.63
C LEU A 239 -19.32 -23.10 -2.04
N ASP A 240 -19.78 -24.34 -2.26
CA ASP A 240 -18.91 -25.45 -2.67
C ASP A 240 -18.76 -25.49 -4.19
N ARG A 241 -18.06 -24.49 -4.74
CA ARG A 241 -17.66 -24.47 -6.15
C ARG A 241 -16.38 -23.66 -6.36
N PRO A 242 -15.52 -24.05 -7.33
CA PRO A 242 -14.27 -23.35 -7.61
C PRO A 242 -14.45 -21.85 -7.87
N GLN A 243 -15.50 -21.47 -8.60
CA GLN A 243 -15.78 -20.09 -8.99
C GLN A 243 -16.18 -19.18 -7.81
N ALA A 244 -16.41 -19.76 -6.63
CA ALA A 244 -16.71 -19.02 -5.41
C ALA A 244 -15.51 -18.94 -4.45
N ARG A 245 -14.32 -19.36 -4.89
CA ARG A 245 -13.07 -19.33 -4.12
C ARG A 245 -12.10 -18.39 -4.82
N CYS A 246 -11.57 -17.42 -4.08
CA CYS A 246 -10.58 -16.48 -4.58
C CYS A 246 -9.36 -16.46 -3.67
N LEU A 247 -8.17 -16.39 -4.26
CA LEU A 247 -6.91 -16.18 -3.58
C LEU A 247 -6.38 -14.80 -3.94
N MET A 248 -5.91 -14.06 -2.95
CA MET A 248 -5.36 -12.72 -3.11
C MET A 248 -4.03 -12.60 -2.36
N GLY A 249 -3.09 -11.87 -2.98
CA GLY A 249 -1.78 -11.56 -2.41
C GLY A 249 -0.98 -10.67 -3.35
N ALA A 250 0.10 -10.07 -2.85
CA ALA A 250 1.02 -9.25 -3.62
C ALA A 250 2.45 -9.83 -3.53
N SER A 251 3.25 -9.65 -4.58
CA SER A 251 4.62 -10.20 -4.65
C SER A 251 4.61 -11.72 -4.35
N PHE A 252 5.37 -12.21 -3.36
CA PHE A 252 5.33 -13.62 -2.96
C PHE A 252 3.92 -14.13 -2.60
N GLY A 253 3.04 -13.31 -2.01
CA GLY A 253 1.65 -13.72 -1.79
C GLY A 253 0.89 -14.02 -3.09
N ALA A 254 1.23 -13.33 -4.19
CA ALA A 254 0.69 -13.63 -5.52
C ALA A 254 1.31 -14.91 -6.10
N VAL A 255 2.61 -15.15 -5.89
CA VAL A 255 3.27 -16.41 -6.25
C VAL A 255 2.61 -17.59 -5.54
N ALA A 256 2.40 -17.49 -4.24
CA ALA A 256 1.72 -18.49 -3.43
C ALA A 256 0.29 -18.77 -3.91
N SER A 257 -0.48 -17.70 -4.17
CA SER A 257 -1.85 -17.77 -4.69
C SER A 257 -1.90 -18.48 -6.04
N PHE A 258 -1.01 -18.11 -6.96
CA PHE A 258 -0.95 -18.69 -8.29
C PHE A 258 -0.48 -20.15 -8.26
N HIS A 259 0.55 -20.45 -7.45
CA HIS A 259 1.05 -21.81 -7.27
C HIS A 259 -0.03 -22.74 -6.71
N ALA A 260 -0.75 -22.33 -5.68
CA ALA A 260 -1.86 -23.13 -5.12
C ALA A 260 -2.95 -23.38 -6.16
N ALA A 261 -3.41 -22.34 -6.88
CA ALA A 261 -4.40 -22.50 -7.94
C ALA A 261 -3.92 -23.44 -9.07
N TRP A 262 -2.63 -23.41 -9.40
CA TRP A 262 -2.01 -24.26 -10.41
C TRP A 262 -1.89 -25.72 -9.96
N ARG A 263 -1.46 -25.97 -8.72
CA ARG A 263 -1.25 -27.33 -8.18
C ARG A 263 -2.57 -28.05 -7.90
N THR A 264 -3.59 -27.31 -7.50
CA THR A 264 -4.88 -27.84 -7.06
C THR A 264 -6.04 -27.05 -7.68
N PRO A 265 -6.29 -27.21 -8.99
CA PRO A 265 -7.42 -26.55 -9.64
C PRO A 265 -8.76 -27.15 -9.18
N GLY A 266 -9.69 -26.30 -8.72
CA GLY A 266 -10.99 -26.70 -8.19
C GLY A 266 -11.43 -25.81 -7.01
#